data_AF-A0A3D6DH48-F1
#
_entry.id   AF-A0A3D6DH48-F1
#
_cell.length_a   1.000
_cell.length_b   1.000
_cell.length_c   1.000
_cell.angle_alpha   90.00
_cell.angle_beta   90.00
_cell.angle_gamma   90.00
#
_symmetry.space_group_name_H-M   'P 1'
#
loop_
_entity.id
_entity.type
_entity.pdbx_description
1 polymer ?
#
loop_
_entity_poly.entity_id
_entity_poly.type
_entity_poly.pdbx_seq_one_letter_code
_entity_poly.pdbx_strand_id
1 'polypeptide(L)'
;IRKALDGGYFDDLGVTALWISPITTNPDSAYGYWQDPSTDVTSRFSGYHGYWPISNTQIDPRFGNRTTFNDLVDAAHDKGMNFLLDYVANHVHEAHPLYKEHPDWATDLYLPDGR
;
A
#
# COMPACT_ATOMS: atom_id res chain seq x y z
N ILE A 1 -7.20 10.07 -9.69
CA ILE A 1 -7.57 11.08 -8.66
C ILE A 1 -7.44 12.49 -9.21
N ARG A 2 -6.24 12.96 -9.60
CA ARG A 2 -6.03 14.33 -10.11
C ARG A 2 -7.07 14.80 -11.15
N LYS A 3 -7.30 14.02 -12.20
CA LYS A 3 -8.32 14.33 -13.24
C LYS A 3 -9.75 14.50 -12.68
N ALA A 4 -10.14 13.67 -11.72
CA ALA A 4 -11.47 13.76 -11.08
C ALA A 4 -11.57 15.01 -10.20
N LEU A 5 -10.48 15.35 -9.52
CA LEU A 5 -10.36 16.56 -8.72
C LEU A 5 -10.45 17.82 -9.59
N ASP A 6 -9.62 17.94 -10.63
CA ASP A 6 -9.63 19.08 -11.55
C ASP A 6 -10.99 19.23 -12.27
N GLY A 7 -11.66 18.11 -12.56
CA GLY A 7 -12.95 18.07 -13.23
C GLY A 7 -14.16 18.34 -12.34
N GLY A 8 -13.99 18.62 -11.04
CA GLY A 8 -15.09 18.92 -10.12
C GLY A 8 -15.90 17.71 -9.65
N TYR A 9 -15.54 16.47 -10.04
CA TYR A 9 -16.30 15.27 -9.71
C TYR A 9 -16.51 15.09 -8.19
N PHE A 10 -15.48 15.35 -7.40
CA PHE A 10 -15.57 15.24 -5.93
C PHE A 10 -16.37 16.39 -5.31
N ASP A 11 -16.28 17.60 -5.90
CA ASP A 11 -17.05 18.76 -5.47
C ASP A 11 -18.56 18.51 -5.70
N ASP A 12 -18.92 18.00 -6.88
CA ASP A 12 -20.30 17.66 -7.25
C ASP A 12 -20.92 16.59 -6.34
N LEU A 13 -20.10 15.67 -5.81
CA LEU A 13 -20.51 14.66 -4.85
C LEU A 13 -20.56 15.16 -3.40
N GLY A 14 -20.04 16.36 -3.12
CA GLY A 14 -19.93 16.90 -1.76
C GLY A 14 -18.86 16.19 -0.91
N VAL A 15 -17.83 15.61 -1.54
CA VAL A 15 -16.73 14.94 -0.83
C VAL A 15 -15.86 15.98 -0.14
N THR A 16 -15.58 15.77 1.16
CA THR A 16 -14.75 16.67 1.97
C THR A 16 -13.40 16.06 2.36
N ALA A 17 -13.18 14.78 2.09
CA ALA A 17 -11.94 14.08 2.38
C ALA A 17 -11.68 13.00 1.34
N LEU A 18 -10.41 12.86 0.93
CA LEU A 18 -9.91 11.77 0.12
C LEU A 18 -9.12 10.82 1.00
N TRP A 19 -9.54 9.56 1.08
CA TRP A 19 -8.74 8.49 1.69
C TRP A 19 -8.15 7.62 0.59
N ILE A 20 -6.82 7.54 0.54
CA ILE A 20 -6.08 6.78 -0.46
C ILE A 20 -5.46 5.55 0.15
N SER A 21 -5.53 4.43 -0.58
CA SER A 21 -4.84 3.18 -0.28
C SER A 21 -3.32 3.39 -0.12
N PRO A 22 -2.59 2.42 0.45
CA PRO A 22 -1.15 2.55 0.64
C PRO A 22 -0.42 2.80 -0.68
N ILE A 23 0.48 3.80 -0.66
CA ILE A 23 1.19 4.28 -1.86
C ILE A 23 2.67 3.93 -1.85
N THR A 24 3.16 3.27 -0.81
CA THR A 24 4.58 2.99 -0.66
C THR A 24 4.99 1.73 -1.41
N THR A 25 6.28 1.59 -1.72
CA THR A 25 6.79 0.44 -2.47
C THR A 25 6.44 -0.89 -1.81
N ASN A 26 5.92 -1.81 -2.62
CA ASN A 26 5.50 -3.17 -2.27
C ASN A 26 6.25 -4.21 -3.14
N PRO A 27 6.27 -5.50 -2.76
CA PRO A 27 6.86 -6.54 -3.59
C PRO A 27 6.16 -6.62 -4.95
N ASP A 28 6.96 -6.76 -6.01
CA ASP A 28 6.50 -6.92 -7.39
C ASP A 28 6.53 -8.39 -7.86
N SER A 29 7.07 -9.30 -7.04
CA SER A 29 7.14 -10.73 -7.31
C SER A 29 5.99 -11.52 -6.69
N ALA A 30 5.73 -12.72 -7.24
CA ALA A 30 4.93 -13.72 -6.54
C ALA A 30 5.59 -14.07 -5.21
N TYR A 31 4.81 -14.07 -4.12
CA TYR A 31 5.28 -14.50 -2.81
C TYR A 31 5.25 -16.01 -2.70
N GLY A 32 4.19 -16.63 -3.22
CA GLY A 32 4.07 -18.08 -3.13
C GLY A 32 3.00 -18.65 -4.04
N TYR A 33 2.84 -19.97 -3.90
CA TYR A 33 1.79 -20.74 -4.51
C TYR A 33 0.85 -21.23 -3.42
N TRP A 34 -0.45 -21.20 -3.69
CA TRP A 34 -1.45 -21.87 -2.90
C TRP A 34 -2.09 -22.96 -3.76
N GLN A 35 -2.05 -24.19 -3.28
CA GLN A 35 -2.76 -25.30 -3.89
C GLN A 35 -4.01 -25.56 -3.07
N ASP A 36 -5.16 -25.54 -3.74
CA ASP A 36 -6.42 -25.90 -3.10
C ASP A 36 -6.37 -27.39 -2.72
N PRO A 37 -6.53 -27.77 -1.45
CA PRO A 37 -6.47 -29.17 -1.05
C PRO A 37 -7.63 -30.03 -1.60
N SER A 38 -8.67 -29.40 -2.17
CA SER A 38 -9.85 -30.07 -2.74
C SER A 38 -9.87 -30.12 -4.26
N THR A 39 -8.91 -29.47 -4.95
CA THR A 39 -8.86 -29.43 -6.43
C THR A 39 -7.43 -29.51 -6.96
N ASP A 40 -7.25 -29.74 -8.26
CA ASP A 40 -5.93 -29.67 -8.91
C ASP A 40 -5.49 -28.22 -9.23
N VAL A 41 -6.20 -27.22 -8.73
CA VAL A 41 -5.90 -25.80 -8.98
C VAL A 41 -4.76 -25.34 -8.07
N THR A 42 -3.70 -24.81 -8.69
CA THR A 42 -2.64 -24.07 -8.00
C THR A 42 -2.67 -22.60 -8.42
N SER A 43 -2.84 -21.69 -7.47
CA SER A 43 -2.80 -20.25 -7.68
C SER A 43 -1.47 -19.66 -7.20
N ARG A 44 -1.05 -18.54 -7.80
CA ARG A 44 0.03 -17.70 -7.27
C ARG A 44 -0.58 -16.56 -6.48
N PHE A 45 0.06 -16.16 -5.40
CA PHE A 45 -0.31 -14.95 -4.66
C PHE A 45 0.90 -14.03 -4.46
N SER A 46 0.65 -12.73 -4.42
CA SER A 46 1.66 -11.69 -4.23
C SER A 46 1.11 -10.52 -3.41
N GLY A 47 2.01 -9.70 -2.86
CA GLY A 47 1.69 -8.50 -2.09
C GLY A 47 1.25 -7.30 -2.94
N TYR A 48 0.58 -7.51 -4.07
CA TYR A 48 0.29 -6.45 -5.04
C TYR A 48 -0.70 -5.38 -4.54
N HIS A 49 -1.46 -5.67 -3.48
CA HIS A 49 -2.53 -4.81 -2.94
C HIS A 49 -2.06 -3.59 -2.14
N GLY A 50 -0.75 -3.43 -1.90
CA GLY A 50 -0.20 -2.26 -1.22
C GLY A 50 0.08 -2.43 0.28
N TYR A 51 -0.38 -3.53 0.88
CA TYR A 51 -0.33 -3.73 2.33
C TYR A 51 0.92 -4.47 2.84
N TRP A 52 1.90 -4.77 1.98
CA TRP A 52 3.15 -5.44 2.34
C TRP A 52 4.34 -4.52 2.05
N PRO A 53 4.54 -3.44 2.83
CA PRO A 53 5.53 -2.43 2.49
C PRO A 53 6.95 -2.99 2.53
N ILE A 54 7.73 -2.72 1.49
CA ILE A 54 9.20 -2.87 1.46
C ILE A 54 9.89 -1.55 1.85
N SER A 55 9.14 -0.45 1.84
CA SER A 55 9.49 0.83 2.45
C SER A 55 8.24 1.47 3.02
N ASN A 56 8.36 2.17 4.15
CA ASN A 56 7.29 3.01 4.69
C ASN A 56 7.32 4.46 4.19
N THR A 57 8.33 4.87 3.39
CA THR A 57 8.53 6.29 3.02
C THR A 57 8.76 6.54 1.53
N GLN A 58 9.08 5.49 0.77
CA GLN A 58 9.29 5.58 -0.68
C GLN A 58 7.98 5.37 -1.41
N ILE A 59 7.58 6.34 -2.25
CA ILE A 59 6.44 6.22 -3.16
C ILE A 59 6.71 5.09 -4.15
N ASP A 60 5.71 4.23 -4.35
CA ASP A 60 5.76 3.19 -5.37
C ASP A 60 5.83 3.82 -6.77
N PRO A 61 6.83 3.47 -7.61
CA PRO A 61 6.98 4.03 -8.95
C PRO A 61 5.75 3.88 -9.84
N ARG A 62 4.88 2.88 -9.57
CA ARG A 62 3.60 2.69 -10.29
C ARG A 62 2.65 3.87 -10.11
N PHE A 63 2.77 4.62 -9.01
CA PHE A 63 1.96 5.80 -8.70
C PHE A 63 2.67 7.12 -9.01
N GLY A 64 3.93 7.06 -9.49
CA GLY A 64 4.74 8.23 -9.80
C GLY A 64 5.86 8.43 -8.80
N ASN A 65 6.03 9.66 -8.32
CA ASN A 65 7.10 10.04 -7.41
C ASN A 65 6.58 11.01 -6.32
N ARG A 66 7.48 11.39 -5.40
CA ARG A 66 7.13 12.28 -4.29
C ARG A 66 6.59 13.64 -4.75
N THR A 67 7.14 14.21 -5.82
CA THR A 67 6.66 15.48 -6.38
C THR A 67 5.22 15.34 -6.86
N THR A 68 4.93 14.32 -7.69
CA THR A 68 3.56 14.07 -8.18
C THR A 68 2.56 13.80 -7.04
N PHE A 69 3.00 13.12 -5.97
CA PHE A 69 2.15 12.90 -4.80
C PHE A 69 1.87 14.21 -4.06
N ASN A 70 2.89 15.05 -3.82
CA ASN A 70 2.70 16.34 -3.18
C ASN A 70 1.79 17.26 -4.01
N ASP A 71 1.99 17.31 -5.34
CA ASP A 71 1.13 18.09 -6.24
C ASP A 71 -0.35 17.66 -6.19
N LEU A 72 -0.62 16.37 -5.92
CA LEU A 72 -1.97 15.86 -5.73
C LEU A 72 -2.57 16.29 -4.39
N VAL A 73 -1.77 16.23 -3.32
CA VAL A 73 -2.16 16.66 -1.98
C VAL A 73 -2.44 18.16 -1.96
N ASP A 74 -1.56 18.97 -2.53
CA ASP A 74 -1.72 20.42 -2.62
C ASP A 74 -2.99 20.79 -3.41
N ALA A 75 -3.23 20.15 -4.55
CA ALA A 75 -4.45 20.38 -5.32
C ALA A 75 -5.73 20.00 -4.55
N ALA A 76 -5.68 18.97 -3.71
CA ALA A 76 -6.80 18.62 -2.83
C ALA A 76 -7.03 19.68 -1.75
N HIS A 77 -5.96 20.17 -1.12
CA HIS A 77 -6.03 21.24 -0.14
C HIS A 77 -6.52 22.57 -0.72
N ASP A 78 -6.14 22.90 -1.96
CA ASP A 78 -6.62 24.11 -2.66
C ASP A 78 -8.14 24.11 -2.87
N LYS A 79 -8.76 22.92 -2.86
CA LYS A 79 -10.22 22.74 -2.90
C LYS A 79 -10.86 22.60 -1.53
N GLY A 80 -10.09 22.76 -0.45
CA GLY A 80 -10.57 22.62 0.92
C GLY A 80 -10.87 21.18 1.34
N MET A 81 -10.35 20.17 0.62
CA MET A 81 -10.53 18.77 0.97
C MET A 81 -9.42 18.31 1.92
N ASN A 82 -9.76 17.44 2.89
CA ASN A 82 -8.77 16.72 3.68
C ASN A 82 -8.17 15.56 2.88
N PHE A 83 -6.94 15.17 3.21
CA PHE A 83 -6.25 14.06 2.57
C PHE A 83 -5.76 13.05 3.62
N LEU A 84 -6.24 11.81 3.53
CA LEU A 84 -5.93 10.71 4.44
C LEU A 84 -5.14 9.66 3.69
N LEU A 85 -3.99 9.27 4.23
CA LEU A 85 -3.18 8.18 3.70
C LEU A 85 -3.39 6.92 4.55
N ASP A 86 -3.74 5.80 3.91
CA ASP A 86 -3.72 4.50 4.55
C ASP A 86 -2.26 4.09 4.84
N TYR A 87 -1.88 4.17 6.11
CA TYR A 87 -0.53 3.90 6.56
C TYR A 87 -0.44 2.54 7.27
N VAL A 88 0.34 1.64 6.69
CA VAL A 88 0.56 0.30 7.24
C VAL A 88 1.64 0.36 8.33
N ALA A 89 1.20 0.50 9.58
CA ALA A 89 2.08 0.65 10.74
C ALA A 89 2.41 -0.68 11.45
N ASN A 90 1.54 -1.68 11.31
CA ASN A 90 1.61 -2.91 12.12
C ASN A 90 2.68 -3.90 11.66
N HIS A 91 2.96 -3.96 10.35
CA HIS A 91 3.84 -4.98 9.76
C HIS A 91 4.56 -4.46 8.51
N VAL A 92 5.62 -5.16 8.12
CA VAL A 92 6.40 -4.93 6.90
C VAL A 92 6.67 -6.26 6.17
N HIS A 93 7.02 -6.20 4.88
CA HIS A 93 7.43 -7.39 4.14
C HIS A 93 8.81 -7.88 4.59
N GLU A 94 9.11 -9.18 4.47
CA GLU A 94 10.43 -9.76 4.79
C GLU A 94 11.60 -9.13 4.01
N ALA A 95 11.30 -8.47 2.89
CA ALA A 95 12.29 -7.78 2.08
C ALA A 95 12.64 -6.38 2.63
N HIS A 96 11.88 -5.85 3.59
CA HIS A 96 12.02 -4.50 4.14
C HIS A 96 13.38 -4.35 4.87
N PRO A 97 14.17 -3.29 4.62
CA PRO A 97 15.48 -3.09 5.25
C PRO A 97 15.43 -3.14 6.78
N LEU A 98 14.44 -2.49 7.40
CA LEU A 98 14.23 -2.52 8.85
C LEU A 98 14.17 -3.94 9.43
N TYR A 99 13.44 -4.85 8.78
CA TYR A 99 13.35 -6.24 9.25
C TYR A 99 14.67 -7.00 9.04
N LYS A 100 15.40 -6.73 7.94
CA LYS A 100 16.70 -7.33 7.68
C LYS A 100 17.78 -6.88 8.68
N GLU A 101 17.73 -5.62 9.11
CA GLU A 101 18.66 -5.04 10.08
C GLU A 101 18.31 -5.39 11.52
N HIS A 102 17.01 -5.51 11.83
CA HIS A 102 16.47 -5.78 13.17
C HIS A 102 15.43 -6.91 13.14
N PRO A 103 15.86 -8.17 12.87
CA PRO A 103 14.93 -9.31 12.83
C PRO A 103 14.26 -9.58 14.19
N ASP A 104 14.88 -9.15 15.29
CA ASP A 104 14.38 -9.28 16.66
C ASP A 104 13.22 -8.32 16.99
N TRP A 105 12.88 -7.38 16.10
CA TRP A 105 11.74 -6.47 16.28
C TRP A 105 10.43 -7.05 15.75
N ALA A 106 10.46 -8.21 15.10
CA ALA A 106 9.27 -8.91 14.63
C ALA A 106 9.04 -10.18 15.45
N THR A 107 7.79 -10.64 15.45
CA THR A 107 7.47 -12.00 15.91
C THR A 107 7.88 -13.02 14.84
N ASP A 108 8.06 -14.27 15.25
CA ASP A 108 8.28 -15.36 14.31
C ASP A 108 7.16 -15.41 13.26
N LEU A 109 7.55 -15.55 11.98
CA LEU A 109 6.60 -15.65 10.88
C LEU A 109 5.72 -16.91 10.97
N TYR A 110 6.28 -17.97 11.55
CA TYR A 110 5.59 -19.24 11.77
C TYR A 110 5.65 -19.56 13.26
N LEU A 111 4.49 -19.58 13.90
CA LEU A 111 4.39 -20.00 15.29
C LEU A 111 4.54 -21.53 15.39
N PRO A 112 5.11 -22.06 16.49
CA PRO A 112 5.26 -23.50 16.67
C PRO A 112 3.94 -24.29 16.61
N ASP A 113 2.81 -23.65 16.89
CA ASP A 113 1.48 -24.25 16.83
C ASP A 113 0.75 -24.00 15.50
N GLY A 114 1.41 -23.36 14.53
CA GLY A 114 0.89 -23.12 13.18
C GLY A 114 -0.27 -22.13 13.12
N ARG A 115 -0.47 -21.31 14.16
CA ARG A 115 -1.44 -20.20 14.15
C ARG A 115 -0.83 -18.91 13.60
#